data_AF-E6Q1F4-F1
#
_entry.id   AF-E6Q1F4-F1
#
_cell.length_a   1.000
_cell.length_b   1.000
_cell.length_c   1.000
_cell.angle_alpha   90.00
_cell.angle_beta   90.00
_cell.angle_gamma   90.00
#
_symmetry.space_group_name_H-M   'P 1'
#
loop_
_entity.id
_entity.type
_entity.pdbx_description
1 polymer ?
#
loop_
_entity_poly.entity_id
_entity_poly.type
_entity_poly.pdbx_seq_one_letter_code
_entity_poly.pdbx_strand_id
1 'polypeptide(L)'
;MTSNDNSGARLRIRIVPLDPSLHDRKSFQCGNDAVDRYLRTTAAQATRYYCAATFILVTVDNPSEVLGYYTLAPHEYRDGELDLATARTLKVHGLQRIPVLLLGQLELPMRK
;
A
#
# COMPACT_ATOMS: atom_id res chain seq x y z
N MET A 1 44.33 -1.78 -18.67
CA MET A 1 43.77 -0.74 -17.79
C MET A 1 42.51 -0.18 -18.43
N THR A 2 41.34 -0.73 -18.08
CA THR A 2 40.06 -0.03 -18.04
C THR A 2 39.17 -0.86 -17.11
N SER A 3 39.29 -0.60 -15.82
CA SER A 3 38.38 -1.08 -14.80
C SER A 3 37.04 -0.40 -15.05
N ASN A 4 36.09 -1.11 -15.66
CA ASN A 4 34.72 -0.61 -15.79
C ASN A 4 33.95 -1.07 -14.54
N ASP A 5 34.18 -0.33 -13.45
CA ASP A 5 33.34 -0.40 -12.26
C ASP A 5 31.99 0.25 -12.60
N ASN A 6 31.04 -0.58 -13.03
CA ASN A 6 29.64 -0.21 -13.14
C ASN A 6 28.84 -0.99 -12.08
N SER A 7 29.25 -0.87 -10.82
CA SER A 7 28.52 -1.40 -9.66
C SER A 7 27.32 -0.52 -9.28
N GLY A 8 26.48 -0.19 -10.25
CA GLY A 8 25.12 0.29 -9.99
C GLY A 8 24.21 -0.92 -9.77
N ALA A 9 24.24 -1.53 -8.58
CA ALA A 9 23.38 -2.66 -8.26
C ALA A 9 21.91 -2.26 -8.45
N ARG A 10 21.27 -2.78 -9.51
CA ARG A 10 19.83 -2.57 -9.75
C ARG A 10 19.04 -3.36 -8.71
N LEU A 11 18.35 -2.66 -7.81
CA LEU A 11 17.40 -3.28 -6.89
C LEU A 11 16.25 -3.92 -7.69
N ARG A 12 16.16 -5.24 -7.63
CA ARG A 12 15.04 -5.98 -8.22
C ARG A 12 13.89 -5.97 -7.24
N ILE A 13 12.92 -5.09 -7.47
CA ILE A 13 11.77 -4.92 -6.58
C ILE A 13 10.52 -5.61 -7.13
N ARG A 14 9.64 -6.05 -6.23
CA ARG A 14 8.32 -6.64 -6.54
C ARG A 14 7.28 -6.18 -5.53
N ILE A 15 6.03 -6.10 -5.98
CA ILE A 15 4.87 -5.89 -5.12
C ILE A 15 4.16 -7.24 -4.97
N VAL A 16 3.91 -7.66 -3.73
CA VAL A 16 3.27 -8.95 -3.41
C VAL A 16 2.18 -8.75 -2.35
N PRO A 17 1.17 -9.63 -2.26
CA PRO A 17 0.21 -9.60 -1.16
C PRO A 17 0.90 -9.74 0.20
N LEU A 18 0.35 -9.11 1.24
CA LEU A 18 0.85 -9.28 2.60
C LEU A 18 0.75 -10.74 3.04
N ASP A 19 1.90 -11.36 3.23
CA ASP A 19 2.09 -12.60 3.98
C ASP A 19 2.58 -12.28 5.41
N PRO A 20 1.76 -12.45 6.45
CA PRO A 20 2.14 -12.16 7.84
C PRO A 20 3.20 -13.09 8.43
N SER A 21 3.46 -14.24 7.79
CA SER A 21 4.46 -15.24 8.19
C SER A 21 5.83 -14.98 7.57
N LEU A 22 5.88 -14.32 6.41
CA LEU A 22 7.11 -13.99 5.69
C LEU A 22 7.61 -12.57 6.00
N HIS A 23 6.72 -11.57 5.95
CA HIS A 23 7.14 -10.17 5.98
C HIS A 23 7.41 -9.66 7.40
N ASP A 24 8.57 -9.04 7.60
CA ASP A 24 8.95 -8.38 8.85
C ASP A 24 8.26 -7.02 8.99
N ARG A 25 7.02 -7.08 9.48
CA ARG A 25 6.20 -5.91 9.75
C ARG A 25 6.66 -5.13 10.98
N LYS A 26 7.36 -5.78 11.92
CA LYS A 26 7.73 -5.16 13.21
C LYS A 26 8.85 -4.15 13.04
N SER A 27 9.78 -4.42 12.12
CA SER A 27 10.92 -3.54 11.83
C SER A 27 10.59 -2.39 10.87
N PHE A 28 9.43 -2.41 10.20
CA PHE A 28 9.02 -1.33 9.30
C PHE A 28 8.81 -0.01 10.06
N GLN A 29 9.44 1.05 9.54
CA GLN A 29 9.33 2.42 10.05
C GLN A 29 9.35 3.43 8.89
N CYS A 30 8.24 4.13 8.68
CA CYS A 30 8.14 5.24 7.71
C CYS A 30 8.16 6.63 8.36
N GLY A 31 8.20 6.69 9.70
CA GLY A 31 8.18 7.96 10.46
C GLY A 31 6.78 8.46 10.80
N ASN A 32 5.73 7.74 10.37
CA ASN A 32 4.36 7.97 10.79
C ASN A 32 3.88 6.83 11.68
N ASP A 33 3.76 7.08 12.98
CA ASP A 33 3.38 6.07 13.98
C ASP A 33 2.04 5.39 13.70
N ALA A 34 1.08 6.09 13.11
CA ALA A 34 -0.23 5.51 12.78
C ALA A 34 -0.11 4.51 11.63
N VAL A 35 0.70 4.82 10.62
CA VAL A 35 1.02 3.93 9.49
C VAL A 35 1.79 2.71 9.99
N ASP A 36 2.88 2.93 10.71
CA ASP A 36 3.72 1.88 11.25
C ASP A 36 2.93 0.90 12.13
N ARG A 37 2.08 1.44 13.02
CA ARG A 37 1.21 0.61 13.89
C ARG A 37 0.22 -0.20 13.08
N TYR A 38 -0.41 0.39 12.07
CA TYR A 38 -1.39 -0.29 11.23
C TYR A 38 -0.79 -1.55 10.57
N LEU A 39 0.38 -1.44 9.95
CA LEU A 39 1.05 -2.59 9.33
C LEU A 39 1.40 -3.68 10.36
N ARG A 40 1.89 -3.28 11.54
CA ARG A 40 2.32 -4.19 12.61
C ARG A 40 1.17 -5.01 13.17
N THR A 41 0.02 -4.38 13.45
CA THR A 41 -1.04 -5.00 14.25
C THR A 41 -2.33 -5.28 13.49
N THR A 42 -2.66 -4.48 12.47
CA THR A 42 -4.03 -4.43 11.92
C THR A 42 -4.11 -4.97 10.50
N ALA A 43 -3.12 -4.69 9.66
CA ALA A 43 -3.15 -5.03 8.23
C ALA A 43 -3.40 -6.53 7.96
N ALA A 44 -2.75 -7.42 8.71
CA ALA A 44 -2.94 -8.86 8.57
C ALA A 44 -4.37 -9.30 8.94
N GLN A 45 -4.96 -8.68 9.96
CA GLN A 45 -6.32 -8.96 10.38
C GLN A 45 -7.32 -8.47 9.32
N ALA A 46 -7.13 -7.24 8.83
CA ALA A 46 -7.97 -6.66 7.78
C ALA A 46 -7.95 -7.51 6.49
N THR A 47 -6.77 -8.00 6.07
CA THR A 47 -6.62 -8.94 4.95
C THR A 47 -7.33 -10.26 5.20
N ARG A 48 -7.20 -10.83 6.40
CA ARG A 48 -7.82 -12.12 6.76
C ARG A 48 -9.35 -12.07 6.71
N TYR A 49 -9.96 -10.97 7.16
CA TYR A 49 -11.41 -10.81 7.18
C TYR A 49 -11.98 -10.12 5.93
N TYR A 50 -11.17 -10.01 4.86
CA TYR A 50 -11.55 -9.38 3.59
C TYR A 50 -12.07 -7.95 3.72
N CYS A 51 -11.71 -7.25 4.81
CA CYS A 51 -12.06 -5.85 5.02
C CYS A 51 -11.16 -4.93 4.17
N ALA A 52 -9.94 -5.36 3.87
CA ALA A 52 -9.00 -4.66 3.02
C ALA A 52 -7.98 -5.63 2.43
N ALA A 53 -7.29 -5.27 1.34
CA ALA A 53 -6.18 -6.01 0.77
C ALA A 53 -4.89 -5.20 0.92
N THR A 54 -3.91 -5.73 1.64
CA THR A 54 -2.60 -5.07 1.84
C THR A 54 -1.53 -5.70 0.95
N PHE A 55 -0.74 -4.86 0.29
CA PHE A 55 0.36 -5.24 -0.60
C PHE A 55 1.67 -4.64 -0.12
N ILE A 56 2.75 -5.40 -0.27
CA ILE A 56 4.08 -5.10 0.25
C ILE A 56 5.06 -4.95 -0.91
N LEU A 57 5.87 -3.89 -0.88
CA LEU A 57 7.02 -3.71 -1.74
C LEU A 57 8.23 -4.40 -1.09
N VAL A 58 8.86 -5.33 -1.81
CA VAL A 58 10.01 -6.10 -1.35
C VAL A 58 11.10 -6.16 -2.42
N THR A 59 12.31 -6.54 -2.04
CA THR A 59 13.32 -6.95 -3.03
C THR A 59 13.22 -8.44 -3.33
N VAL A 60 13.69 -8.86 -4.50
CA VAL A 60 13.81 -10.28 -4.85
C VAL A 60 14.85 -10.98 -3.97
N ASP A 61 15.89 -10.26 -3.58
CA ASP A 61 17.02 -10.81 -2.82
C ASP A 61 16.72 -10.92 -1.32
N ASN A 62 15.83 -10.07 -0.80
CA ASN A 62 15.35 -10.08 0.58
C ASN A 62 13.82 -9.90 0.62
N PRO A 63 13.04 -10.97 0.40
CA PRO A 63 11.59 -10.88 0.29
C PRO A 63 10.87 -10.72 1.63
N SER A 64 11.53 -10.89 2.77
CA SER A 64 10.95 -10.64 4.10
C SER A 64 11.00 -9.16 4.50
N GLU A 65 11.93 -8.39 3.93
CA GLU A 65 12.09 -6.96 4.23
C GLU A 65 11.04 -6.11 3.53
N VAL A 66 10.30 -5.35 4.34
CA VAL A 66 9.27 -4.42 3.85
C VAL A 66 9.91 -3.11 3.43
N LEU A 67 9.98 -2.85 2.13
CA LEU A 67 10.42 -1.57 1.54
C LEU A 67 9.27 -0.58 1.33
N GLY A 68 8.08 -0.90 1.82
CA GLY A 68 6.88 -0.07 1.69
C GLY A 68 5.64 -0.93 1.58
N TYR A 69 4.48 -0.32 1.77
CA TYR A 69 3.21 -1.02 1.58
C TYR A 69 2.12 -0.07 1.13
N TYR A 70 1.04 -0.64 0.60
CA TYR A 70 -0.24 0.04 0.47
C TYR A 70 -1.39 -0.90 0.79
N THR A 71 -2.55 -0.32 1.12
CA THR A 71 -3.76 -1.06 1.39
C THR A 71 -4.89 -0.58 0.49
N LEU A 72 -5.67 -1.50 -0.07
CA LEU A 72 -6.91 -1.21 -0.78
C LEU A 72 -8.09 -1.62 0.09
N ALA A 73 -9.07 -0.76 0.30
CA ALA A 73 -10.30 -1.09 1.00
C ALA A 73 -11.53 -0.75 0.14
N PRO A 74 -12.58 -1.60 0.15
CA PRO A 74 -13.83 -1.25 -0.47
C PRO A 74 -14.45 -0.06 0.27
N HIS A 75 -14.94 0.91 -0.50
CA HIS A 75 -15.66 2.04 0.03
C HIS A 75 -16.76 2.47 -0.93
N GLU A 76 -17.71 3.26 -0.45
CA GLU A 76 -18.76 3.82 -1.27
C GLU A 76 -18.98 5.27 -0.90
N TYR A 77 -19.18 6.10 -1.91
CA TYR A 77 -19.81 7.40 -1.72
C TYR A 77 -21.31 7.27 -1.99
N ARG A 78 -22.11 7.93 -1.15
CA ARG A 78 -23.55 8.08 -1.30
C ARG A 78 -23.87 9.36 -2.07
N ASP A 79 -25.09 9.42 -2.61
CA ASP A 79 -25.58 10.61 -3.27
C ASP A 79 -25.50 11.83 -2.34
N GLY A 80 -24.92 12.92 -2.84
CA GLY A 80 -24.63 14.14 -2.09
C GLY A 80 -23.31 14.17 -1.29
N GLU A 81 -22.56 13.07 -1.16
CA GLU A 81 -21.24 13.07 -0.50
C GLU A 81 -20.11 13.55 -1.43
N LEU A 82 -20.30 13.42 -2.75
CA LEU A 82 -19.43 14.02 -3.75
C LEU A 82 -19.98 15.37 -4.18
N ASP A 83 -19.07 16.34 -4.39
CA ASP A 83 -19.48 17.58 -5.03
C ASP A 83 -20.00 17.31 -6.46
N LEU A 84 -20.93 18.14 -6.91
CA LEU A 84 -21.64 17.95 -8.17
C LEU A 84 -20.71 18.03 -9.40
N ALA A 85 -19.60 18.75 -9.31
CA ALA A 85 -18.64 18.90 -10.40
C ALA A 85 -17.83 17.60 -10.57
N THR A 86 -17.35 17.03 -9.47
CA THR A 86 -16.66 15.73 -9.43
C THR A 86 -17.60 14.61 -9.91
N ALA A 87 -18.83 14.57 -9.40
CA ALA A 87 -19.81 13.55 -9.80
C ALA A 87 -20.18 13.59 -11.29
N ARG A 88 -20.25 14.79 -11.89
CA ARG A 88 -20.47 14.96 -13.34
C ARG A 88 -19.26 14.55 -14.16
N THR A 89 -18.06 14.95 -13.72
CA THR A 89 -16.79 14.62 -14.39
C THR A 89 -16.60 13.11 -14.48
N LEU A 90 -16.85 12.40 -13.38
CA LEU A 90 -16.78 10.95 -13.31
C LEU A 90 -18.00 10.25 -13.94
N LYS A 91 -19.01 10.99 -14.39
CA LYS A 91 -20.28 10.48 -14.96
C LYS A 91 -21.04 9.53 -14.02
N VAL A 92 -20.98 9.83 -12.72
CA VAL A 92 -21.63 9.04 -11.65
C VAL A 92 -22.80 9.78 -11.00
N HIS A 93 -23.08 11.02 -11.41
CA HIS A 93 -24.26 11.76 -10.97
C HIS A 93 -25.56 10.98 -11.27
N GLY A 94 -26.43 10.84 -10.26
CA GLY A 94 -27.65 10.03 -10.35
C GLY A 94 -27.51 8.58 -9.90
N LEU A 95 -26.30 8.09 -9.61
CA LEU A 95 -26.11 6.83 -8.92
C LEU A 95 -26.33 7.00 -7.41
N GLN A 96 -27.12 6.11 -6.81
CA GLN A 96 -27.37 6.12 -5.36
C GLN A 96 -26.14 5.70 -4.54
N ARG A 97 -25.30 4.83 -5.11
CA ARG A 97 -24.07 4.32 -4.52
C ARG A 97 -22.97 4.28 -5.56
N ILE A 98 -21.84 4.87 -5.24
CA ILE A 98 -20.68 4.98 -6.12
C ILE A 98 -19.56 4.14 -5.51
N PRO A 99 -19.28 2.94 -6.04
CA PRO A 99 -18.23 2.09 -5.50
C PRO A 99 -16.86 2.69 -5.81
N VAL A 100 -16.00 2.76 -4.80
CA VAL A 100 -14.61 3.18 -4.94
C VAL A 100 -13.69 2.22 -4.20
N LEU A 101 -12.44 2.15 -4.64
CA LEU A 101 -11.38 1.54 -3.88
C LEU A 101 -10.59 2.67 -3.21
N LEU A 102 -10.62 2.70 -1.88
CA LEU A 102 -9.73 3.58 -1.13
C LEU A 102 -8.32 3.02 -1.26
N LEU A 103 -7.44 3.80 -1.88
CA LEU A 103 -6.00 3.63 -1.69
C LEU A 103 -5.66 4.23 -0.33
N GLY A 104 -5.30 3.36 0.61
CA GLY A 104 -4.84 3.75 1.94
C GLY A 104 -3.45 4.36 1.93
N GLN A 105 -2.73 4.18 3.02
CA GLN A 105 -1.38 4.72 3.22
C GLN A 105 -0.41 4.15 2.18
N LEU A 106 0.40 5.01 1.56
CA LEU A 106 1.48 4.65 0.64
C LEU A 106 2.76 5.28 1.19
N GLU A 107 3.64 4.47 1.78
CA GLU A 107 4.84 4.98 2.42
C GLU A 107 6.05 4.09 2.12
N LEU A 108 7.21 4.72 1.99
CA LEU A 108 8.52 4.05 1.92
C LEU A 108 9.22 4.16 3.29
N PRO A 109 10.06 3.19 3.70
CA PRO A 109 10.77 3.24 4.96
C PRO A 109 11.72 4.43 5.00
N MET A 110 11.93 4.98 6.19
CA MET A 110 12.96 5.98 6.41
C MET A 110 14.34 5.36 6.16
N ARG A 111 15.14 5.99 5.30
CA ARG A 111 16.57 5.69 5.19
C ARG A 111 17.28 6.31 6.40
N LYS A 112 18.05 5.51 7.13
CA LYS A 112 19.05 6.03 8.07
C LYS A 112 20.20 6.69 7.32
#